data_AF-A0A3B9BY69-F1
#
_entry.id   AF-A0A3B9BY69-F1
#
_cell.length_a   1.000
_cell.length_b   1.000
_cell.length_c   1.000
_cell.angle_alpha   90.00
_cell.angle_beta   90.00
_cell.angle_gamma   90.00
#
_symmetry.space_group_name_H-M   'P 1'
#
loop_
_entity.id
_entity.type
_entity.pdbx_description
1 polymer ?
#
loop_
_entity_poly.entity_id
_entity_poly.type
_entity_poly.pdbx_seq_one_letter_code
_entity_poly.pdbx_strand_id
1 'polypeptide(L)'
;MKVLDKFIIRAFLPPFAGAFMVTWFIFIMQFMWVWIDEFIGKGLDTLTILQFLGLLSTTLVPIALPLGILFAALMTFGNLGETSELVAGKSSG
;
A
#
# COMPACT_ATOMS: atom_id res chain seq x y z
N MET A 1 8.28 16.81 -20.55
CA MET A 1 7.45 15.65 -20.14
C MET A 1 6.20 15.67 -21.00
N LYS A 2 5.87 14.56 -21.65
CA LYS A 2 4.69 14.52 -22.53
C LYS A 2 3.44 14.67 -21.67
N VAL A 3 2.38 15.27 -22.23
CA VAL A 3 1.11 15.51 -21.50
C VAL A 3 0.51 14.20 -20.98
N LEU A 4 0.76 13.09 -21.69
CA LEU A 4 0.35 11.74 -21.33
C LEU A 4 0.99 11.24 -20.02
N ASP A 5 2.28 11.48 -19.80
CA ASP A 5 2.99 11.05 -18.57
C ASP A 5 2.40 11.76 -17.34
N LYS A 6 2.08 13.05 -17.48
CA LYS A 6 1.46 13.85 -16.42
C LYS A 6 0.05 13.38 -16.09
N PHE A 7 -0.68 12.88 -17.09
CA PHE A 7 -2.02 12.33 -16.92
C PHE A 7 -1.97 10.99 -16.16
N ILE A 8 -1.08 10.08 -16.57
CA ILE A 8 -0.90 8.76 -15.91
C ILE A 8 -0.47 8.93 -14.45
N ILE A 9 0.48 9.83 -14.15
CA ILE A 9 0.93 10.08 -12.78
C ILE A 9 -0.21 10.63 -11.91
N ARG A 10 -1.06 11.51 -12.47
CA ARG A 10 -2.20 12.09 -11.75
C ARG A 10 -3.33 11.07 -11.52
N ALA A 11 -3.48 10.11 -12.43
CA ALA A 11 -4.41 8.98 -12.27
C ALA A 11 -3.91 7.93 -11.27
N PHE A 12 -2.59 7.73 -11.17
CA PHE A 12 -1.98 6.73 -10.29
C PHE A 12 -1.86 7.17 -8.82
N LEU A 13 -1.66 8.47 -8.56
CA LEU A 13 -1.45 8.99 -7.20
C LEU A 13 -2.61 8.70 -6.22
N PRO A 14 -3.89 8.91 -6.59
CA PRO A 14 -5.01 8.66 -5.68
C PRO A 14 -5.20 7.17 -5.33
N PRO A 15 -5.22 6.24 -6.31
CA PRO A 15 -5.25 4.80 -6.04
C PRO A 15 -4.04 4.35 -5.23
N PHE A 16 -2.86 4.91 -5.47
CA PHE A 16 -1.65 4.61 -4.72
C PHE A 16 -1.75 4.97 -3.24
N ALA A 17 -2.17 6.18 -2.92
CA ALA A 17 -2.34 6.59 -1.53
C ALA A 17 -3.38 5.71 -0.81
N GLY A 18 -4.52 5.42 -1.47
CA GLY A 18 -5.55 4.55 -0.91
C GLY A 18 -5.08 3.11 -0.69
N ALA A 19 -4.49 2.50 -1.71
CA ALA A 19 -3.99 1.12 -1.64
C ALA A 19 -2.88 0.97 -0.60
N PHE A 20 -1.91 1.89 -0.58
CA PHE A 20 -0.84 1.90 0.42
C PHE A 20 -1.41 1.99 1.84
N MET A 21 -2.36 2.89 2.10
CA MET A 21 -2.95 3.07 3.42
C MET A 21 -3.73 1.83 3.89
N VAL A 22 -4.48 1.20 3.00
CA VAL A 22 -5.24 -0.03 3.32
C VAL A 22 -4.29 -1.20 3.57
N THR A 23 -3.32 -1.45 2.69
CA THR A 23 -2.35 -2.54 2.86
C THR A 23 -1.50 -2.34 4.12
N TRP A 24 -1.09 -1.10 4.41
CA TRP A 24 -0.39 -0.72 5.64
C TRP A 24 -1.17 -1.11 6.89
N PHE A 25 -2.44 -0.74 6.93
CA PHE A 25 -3.32 -1.01 8.06
C PHE A 25 -3.56 -2.50 8.27
N ILE A 26 -3.81 -3.24 7.18
CA ILE A 26 -4.02 -4.70 7.23
C ILE A 26 -2.78 -5.40 7.81
N PHE A 27 -1.57 -5.02 7.37
CA PHE A 27 -0.35 -5.64 7.88
C PHE A 27 -0.12 -5.40 9.37
N ILE A 28 -0.44 -4.21 9.87
CA ILE A 28 -0.37 -3.91 11.31
C ILE A 28 -1.31 -4.83 12.08
N MET A 29 -2.57 -4.97 11.64
CA MET A 29 -3.54 -5.84 12.29
C MET A 29 -3.14 -7.31 12.24
N GLN A 30 -2.60 -7.77 11.10
CA GLN A 30 -2.06 -9.12 10.96
C GLN A 30 -0.91 -9.37 11.94
N PHE A 31 0.03 -8.43 12.06
CA PHE A 31 1.15 -8.55 12.98
C PHE A 31 0.71 -8.51 14.44
N MET A 32 -0.23 -7.62 14.79
CA MET A 32 -0.79 -7.60 16.14
C MET A 32 -1.37 -8.95 16.54
N TRP A 33 -2.05 -9.64 15.61
CA TRP A 33 -2.59 -10.98 15.88
C TRP A 33 -1.50 -12.03 16.10
N VAL A 34 -0.43 -12.02 15.31
CA VAL A 34 0.66 -13.02 15.45
C VAL A 34 1.44 -12.81 16.74
N TRP A 35 1.64 -11.55 17.14
CA TRP A 35 2.48 -11.22 18.30
C TRP A 35 1.70 -11.19 19.63
N ILE A 36 0.36 -11.22 19.62
CA ILE A 36 -0.45 -11.16 20.84
C ILE A 36 -0.14 -12.32 21.80
N ASP A 37 0.08 -13.52 21.25
CA ASP A 37 0.44 -14.72 22.03
C ASP A 37 1.84 -14.59 22.63
N GLU A 38 2.72 -13.82 22.00
CA GLU A 38 4.09 -13.59 22.47
C GLU A 38 4.17 -12.52 23.56
N PHE A 39 3.20 -11.60 23.60
CA PHE A 39 3.06 -10.60 24.67
C PHE A 39 2.38 -11.16 25.91
N ILE A 40 1.45 -12.12 25.74
CA ILE A 40 0.75 -12.76 26.85
C ILE A 40 1.70 -13.74 27.56
N GLY A 41 2.17 -13.36 28.75
CA GLY A 41 2.88 -14.25 29.67
C GLY A 41 4.37 -13.97 29.88
N LYS A 42 4.96 -12.97 29.22
CA LYS A 42 6.41 -12.65 29.37
C LYS A 42 6.76 -11.54 30.39
N GLY A 43 5.79 -10.97 31.12
CA GLY A 43 6.06 -9.96 32.15
C GLY A 43 6.77 -8.70 31.63
N LEU A 44 6.59 -8.38 30.34
CA LEU A 44 7.25 -7.27 29.67
C LEU A 44 6.57 -5.94 30.04
N ASP A 45 7.40 -4.93 30.29
CA ASP A 45 6.95 -3.57 30.53
C ASP A 45 6.20 -3.01 29.30
N THR A 46 5.07 -2.35 29.52
CA THR A 46 4.18 -1.87 28.44
C THR A 46 4.89 -0.89 27.50
N LEU A 47 5.90 -0.17 28.01
CA LEU A 47 6.79 0.71 27.23
C LEU A 47 7.63 -0.06 26.21
N THR A 48 8.17 -1.22 26.60
CA THR A 48 8.95 -2.09 25.71
C THR A 48 8.06 -2.68 24.62
N ILE A 49 6.83 -3.07 24.96
CA ILE A 49 5.83 -3.57 24.01
C ILE A 49 5.51 -2.49 22.96
N LEU A 50 5.36 -1.24 23.37
CA LEU A 50 5.04 -0.13 22.47
C LEU A 50 6.21 0.21 21.53
N GLN A 51 7.45 0.23 22.05
CA GLN A 51 8.65 0.39 21.20
C GLN A 51 8.78 -0.76 20.20
N PHE A 52 8.47 -1.99 20.63
CA PHE A 52 8.50 -3.16 19.78
C PHE A 52 7.44 -3.10 18.67
N LEU A 53 6.21 -2.71 18.99
CA LEU A 53 5.14 -2.46 18.01
C LEU A 53 5.52 -1.36 17.00
N GLY A 54 6.15 -0.27 17.47
CA GLY A 54 6.63 0.82 16.61
C GLY A 54 7.73 0.37 15.64
N LEU A 55 8.71 -0.39 16.14
CA LEU A 55 9.77 -0.99 15.33
C LEU A 55 9.20 -2.01 14.31
N LEU A 56 8.33 -2.91 14.75
CA LEU A 56 7.65 -3.88 13.89
C LEU A 56 6.86 -3.18 12.79
N SER A 57 6.09 -2.15 13.13
CA SER A 57 5.36 -1.38 12.13
C SER A 57 6.32 -0.83 11.07
N THR A 58 7.43 -0.21 11.46
CA THR A 58 8.43 0.33 10.52
C THR A 58 9.05 -0.75 9.62
N THR A 59 9.27 -1.97 10.12
CA THR A 59 9.78 -3.08 9.30
C THR A 59 8.80 -3.59 8.25
N LEU A 60 7.52 -3.24 8.36
CA LEU A 60 6.48 -3.61 7.39
C LEU A 60 6.42 -2.63 6.22
N VAL A 61 6.97 -1.41 6.34
CA VAL A 61 6.94 -0.37 5.26
C VAL A 61 7.47 -0.92 3.94
N PRO A 62 8.64 -1.60 3.91
CA PRO A 62 9.22 -2.07 2.66
C PRO A 62 8.39 -3.14 1.96
N ILE A 63 7.52 -3.86 2.67
CA ILE A 63 6.68 -4.93 2.12
C ILE A 63 5.30 -4.37 1.71
N ALA A 64 4.77 -3.44 2.50
CA ALA A 64 3.52 -2.74 2.18
C ALA A 64 3.64 -1.82 0.97
N LEU A 65 4.81 -1.19 0.76
CA LEU A 65 5.09 -0.33 -0.40
C LEU A 65 4.88 -1.04 -1.75
N PRO A 66 5.58 -2.15 -2.07
CA PRO A 66 5.44 -2.83 -3.36
C PRO A 66 4.03 -3.40 -3.58
N LEU A 67 3.37 -3.88 -2.51
CA LEU A 67 1.98 -4.34 -2.60
C LEU A 67 1.01 -3.20 -2.88
N GLY A 68 1.20 -2.04 -2.23
CA GLY A 68 0.43 -0.83 -2.51
C GLY A 68 0.62 -0.36 -3.95
N ILE A 69 1.85 -0.42 -4.48
CA ILE A 69 2.15 -0.10 -5.88
C ILE A 69 1.41 -1.06 -6.83
N LEU A 70 1.40 -2.36 -6.54
CA LEU A 70 0.71 -3.35 -7.36
C LEU A 70 -0.81 -3.12 -7.40
N PHE A 71 -1.43 -2.92 -6.24
CA PHE A 71 -2.87 -2.63 -6.16
C PHE A 71 -3.23 -1.33 -6.88
N ALA A 72 -2.43 -0.28 -6.69
CA ALA A 72 -2.62 1.00 -7.35
C ALA A 72 -2.47 0.90 -8.86
N ALA A 73 -1.48 0.15 -9.34
CA ALA A 73 -1.27 -0.10 -10.76
C ALA A 73 -2.46 -0.86 -11.33
N LEU A 74 -2.95 -1.89 -10.65
CA LEU A 74 -4.11 -2.66 -11.08
C LEU A 74 -5.38 -1.80 -11.16
N MET A 75 -5.63 -0.95 -10.17
CA MET A 75 -6.76 -0.01 -10.20
C MET A 75 -6.60 1.05 -11.30
N THR A 76 -5.39 1.57 -11.50
CA THR A 76 -5.12 2.59 -12.54
C THR A 76 -5.27 2.00 -13.94
N PHE A 77 -4.67 0.83 -14.21
CA PHE A 77 -4.82 0.14 -15.49
C PHE A 77 -6.24 -0.40 -15.71
N GLY A 78 -6.93 -0.83 -14.64
CA GLY A 78 -8.33 -1.22 -14.69
C GLY A 78 -9.21 -0.05 -15.13
N ASN A 79 -9.09 1.10 -14.47
CA ASN A 79 -9.88 2.30 -14.78
C ASN A 79 -9.57 2.87 -16.18
N LEU A 80 -8.28 2.91 -16.57
CA LEU A 80 -7.89 3.32 -17.92
C LEU A 80 -8.33 2.33 -19.01
N GLY A 81 -8.50 1.05 -18.68
CA GLY A 81 -9.05 0.02 -19.56
C GLY A 81 -10.56 0.16 -19.72
N GLU A 82 -11.26 0.47 -18.64
CA GLU A 82 -12.72 0.67 -18.62
C GLU A 82 -13.14 1.95 -19.35
N THR A 83 -12.34 3.02 -19.20
CA THR A 83 -12.58 4.32 -19.85
C THR A 83 -12.15 4.33 -21.33
N SER A 84 -11.61 3.22 -21.86
CA SER A 84 -11.04 3.13 -23.22
C SER A 84 -9.95 4.17 -23.55
N GLU A 85 -9.41 4.88 -22.56
CA GLU A 85 -8.36 5.89 -22.72
C GLU A 85 -7.03 5.25 -23.15
N LEU A 86 -6.76 4.01 -22.69
CA LEU A 86 -5.63 3.21 -23.18
C LEU A 86 -5.82 2.77 -24.63
N VAL A 87 -7.06 2.53 -25.06
CA VAL A 87 -7.37 2.14 -26.45
C VAL A 87 -7.28 3.35 -27.37
N ALA A 88 -7.79 4.52 -26.94
CA ALA A 88 -7.67 5.78 -27.65
C ALA A 88 -6.21 6.27 -27.77
N GLY A 89 -5.41 6.09 -26.71
CA GLY A 89 -3.98 6.40 -26.73
C GLY A 89 -3.18 5.48 -27.67
N LYS A 90 -3.51 4.18 -27.73
CA LYS A 90 -2.88 3.23 -28.67
C LYS A 90 -3.38 3.37 -30.10
N SER A 91 -4.60 3.86 -30.33
CA SER A 91 -5.17 4.06 -31.67
C SER A 91 -4.85 5.43 -32.28
N SER A 92 -4.35 6.38 -31.49
CA SER A 92 -3.90 7.70 -31.96
C SER A 92 -2.46 7.73 -32.51
N GLY A 93 -1.78 6.57 -32.60
CA GLY A 93 -0.42 6.43 -33.14
C GLY A 93 0.65 6.29 -32.05
#